data_AF-A0A4Y2H9B8-F1
#
_entry.id   AF-A0A4Y2H9B8-F1
#
_cell.length_a   1.000
_cell.length_b   1.000
_cell.length_c   1.000
_cell.angle_alpha   90.00
_cell.angle_beta   90.00
_cell.angle_gamma   90.00
#
_symmetry.space_group_name_H-M   'P 1'
#
loop_
_entity.id
_entity.type
_entity.pdbx_description
1 polymer ?
#
loop_
_entity_poly.entity_id
_entity_poly.type
_entity_poly.pdbx_seq_one_letter_code
_entity_poly.pdbx_strand_id
1 'polypeptide(L)'
;MKIARDLLYEVGKANFISVLDLTKGYWQIPMKEEARHFTAFVTHSGHFQWKVLPFGMKNADSTFQRSMDKALAPHREYCRSYIDDVAIYSQSWRDHLLHIDSVFRSLREVGLTVNLEKCSFGQNQVKFLGHIVGSGQHSPDPEKAEVLRNLSRPSTKKELRSFLGRATIEIISRISQKLFCL
;
A
#
# COMPACT_ATOMS: atom_id res chain seq x y z
N MET A 1 5.19 -13.06 3.24
CA MET A 1 4.31 -11.88 3.06
C MET A 1 3.48 -11.78 4.32
N LYS A 2 3.66 -10.72 5.14
CA LYS A 2 2.78 -10.51 6.30
C LYS A 2 1.37 -10.25 5.79
N ILE A 3 0.36 -10.68 6.54
CA ILE A 3 -1.03 -10.42 6.19
C ILE A 3 -1.26 -8.92 6.40
N ALA A 4 -1.96 -8.24 5.48
CA ALA A 4 -2.23 -6.80 5.57
C ALA A 4 -2.78 -6.37 6.94
N ARG A 5 -3.57 -7.24 7.57
CA ARG A 5 -4.10 -7.07 8.92
C ARG A 5 -3.01 -6.92 9.99
N ASP A 6 -1.94 -7.70 9.92
CA ASP A 6 -0.86 -7.64 10.91
C ASP A 6 -0.14 -6.29 10.83
N LEU A 7 0.01 -5.75 9.62
CA LEU A 7 0.59 -4.42 9.40
C LEU A 7 -0.30 -3.33 10.00
N LEU A 8 -1.62 -3.42 9.84
CA LEU A 8 -2.56 -2.48 10.44
C LEU A 8 -2.43 -2.45 11.98
N TYR A 9 -2.26 -3.61 12.62
CA TYR A 9 -2.06 -3.69 14.07
C TYR A 9 -0.70 -3.16 14.52
N GLU A 10 0.38 -3.41 13.77
CA GLU A 10 1.71 -2.87 14.07
C GLU A 10 1.70 -1.34 14.00
N VAL A 11 1.14 -0.79 12.90
CA VAL A 11 1.08 0.66 12.67
C VAL A 11 0.10 1.34 13.63
N GLY A 12 -1.05 0.74 13.92
CA GLY A 12 -2.10 1.33 14.75
C GLY A 12 -1.71 1.56 16.23
N LYS A 13 -0.67 0.88 16.72
CA LYS A 13 -0.12 1.06 18.07
C LYS A 13 0.80 2.28 18.22
N ALA A 14 1.15 2.94 17.13
CA ALA A 14 2.06 4.07 17.16
C ALA A 14 1.34 5.40 17.44
N ASN A 15 2.09 6.33 18.02
CA ASN A 15 1.64 7.70 18.27
C ASN A 15 1.87 8.61 17.07
N PHE A 16 2.95 8.37 16.31
CA PHE A 16 3.31 9.15 15.12
C PHE A 16 3.45 8.23 13.93
N ILE A 17 2.71 8.53 12.86
CA ILE A 17 2.67 7.72 11.65
C ILE A 17 2.88 8.63 10.43
N SER A 18 3.77 8.20 9.54
CA SER A 18 3.94 8.76 8.21
C SER A 18 3.64 7.69 7.18
N VAL A 19 2.85 8.03 6.16
CA VAL A 19 2.54 7.14 5.04
C VAL A 19 3.13 7.77 3.79
N LEU A 20 3.98 7.04 3.10
CA LEU A 20 4.60 7.44 1.84
C LEU A 20 3.90 6.75 0.68
N ASP A 21 3.60 7.53 -0.35
CA ASP A 21 3.11 7.08 -1.65
C ASP A 21 4.28 7.14 -2.64
N LEU A 22 4.59 6.04 -3.34
CA LEU A 22 5.67 6.01 -4.31
C LEU A 22 5.21 6.50 -5.68
N THR A 23 5.99 7.38 -6.31
CA THR A 23 5.64 7.96 -7.62
C THR A 23 5.63 6.90 -8.71
N LYS A 24 4.45 6.46 -9.15
CA LYS A 24 4.32 5.43 -10.20
C LYS A 24 5.18 4.19 -9.87
N GLY A 25 5.03 3.64 -8.65
CA GLY A 25 5.92 2.64 -8.05
C GLY A 25 6.53 1.63 -9.04
N TYR A 26 5.69 0.90 -9.79
CA TYR A 26 6.18 -0.12 -10.72
C TYR A 26 7.14 0.41 -11.78
N TRP A 27 6.91 1.62 -12.30
CA TRP A 27 7.76 2.22 -13.33
C TRP A 27 9.14 2.64 -12.80
N GLN A 28 9.37 2.57 -11.49
CA GLN A 28 10.67 2.81 -10.89
C GLN A 28 11.54 1.55 -10.85
N ILE A 29 10.95 0.36 -11.07
CA ILE A 29 11.69 -0.90 -11.08
C ILE A 29 12.17 -1.23 -12.50
N PRO A 30 13.49 -1.32 -12.75
CA PRO A 30 14.01 -1.62 -14.07
C PRO A 30 13.73 -3.07 -14.48
N MET A 31 13.36 -3.26 -15.74
CA MET A 31 13.24 -4.58 -16.34
C MET A 31 14.63 -5.08 -16.77
N LYS A 32 14.90 -6.35 -16.42
CA LYS A 32 16.07 -7.07 -16.91
C LYS A 32 16.07 -7.09 -18.44
N GLU A 33 17.20 -6.77 -19.06
CA GLU A 33 17.29 -6.57 -20.52
C GLU A 33 16.72 -7.77 -21.30
N GLU A 34 17.06 -8.99 -20.88
CA GLU A 34 16.65 -10.20 -21.58
C GLU A 34 15.15 -10.50 -21.42
N ALA A 35 14.46 -9.88 -20.45
CA ALA A 35 13.03 -10.07 -20.22
C ALA A 35 12.16 -9.01 -20.91
N ARG A 36 12.75 -7.93 -21.46
CA ARG A 36 11.98 -6.80 -22.02
C ARG A 36 11.10 -7.20 -23.20
N HIS A 37 11.56 -8.11 -24.05
CA HIS A 37 10.83 -8.56 -25.23
C HIS A 37 9.47 -9.22 -24.90
N PHE A 38 9.31 -9.83 -23.72
CA PHE A 38 8.01 -10.36 -23.26
C PHE A 38 6.97 -9.29 -22.94
N THR A 39 7.41 -8.03 -22.83
CA THR A 39 6.55 -6.88 -22.57
C THR A 39 6.23 -6.08 -23.82
N ALA A 40 6.54 -6.63 -24.99
CA ALA A 40 6.34 -5.93 -26.26
C ALA A 40 4.85 -5.65 -26.52
N PHE A 41 4.57 -4.45 -27.03
CA PHE A 41 3.24 -4.02 -27.45
C PHE A 41 3.31 -3.26 -28.78
N VAL A 42 2.20 -3.24 -29.50
CA VAL A 42 2.09 -2.62 -30.82
C VAL A 42 1.26 -1.35 -30.72
N THR A 43 1.73 -0.28 -31.35
CA THR A 43 0.95 0.94 -31.59
C THR A 43 0.85 1.19 -33.09
N HIS A 44 0.05 2.16 -33.50
CA HIS A 44 -0.01 2.59 -34.91
C HIS A 44 1.35 3.05 -35.47
N SER A 45 2.30 3.41 -34.60
CA SER A 45 3.64 3.90 -34.96
C SER A 45 4.73 2.85 -34.83
N GLY A 46 4.42 1.60 -34.46
CA GLY A 46 5.38 0.50 -34.44
C GLY A 46 5.36 -0.37 -33.18
N HIS A 47 6.44 -1.12 -33.00
CA HIS A 47 6.62 -2.07 -31.89
C HIS A 47 7.48 -1.46 -30.78
N PHE A 48 6.96 -1.51 -29.56
CA PHE A 48 7.61 -0.97 -28.37
C PHE A 48 7.72 -2.05 -27.30
N GLN A 49 8.66 -1.90 -26.37
CA GLN A 49 8.80 -2.77 -25.21
C GLN A 49 9.10 -1.94 -23.97
N TRP A 50 8.69 -2.44 -22.79
CA TRP A 50 8.93 -1.74 -21.55
C TRP A 50 10.38 -1.91 -21.06
N LYS A 51 10.99 -0.81 -20.62
CA LYS A 51 12.31 -0.81 -19.95
C LYS A 51 12.22 -0.90 -18.43
N VAL A 52 11.03 -0.63 -17.89
CA VAL A 52 10.68 -0.65 -16.46
C VAL A 52 9.48 -1.56 -16.27
N LEU A 53 9.16 -1.96 -15.05
CA LEU A 53 8.10 -2.93 -14.77
C LEU A 53 6.71 -2.32 -15.11
N PRO A 54 6.01 -2.78 -16.18
CA PRO A 54 4.67 -2.31 -16.51
C PRO A 54 3.60 -2.80 -15.52
N PHE A 55 2.51 -2.04 -15.46
CA PHE A 55 1.25 -2.48 -14.87
C PHE A 55 0.66 -3.67 -15.63
N GLY A 56 -0.14 -4.48 -14.94
CA GLY A 56 -0.84 -5.63 -15.53
C GLY A 56 -0.01 -6.90 -15.66
N MET A 57 1.30 -6.86 -15.36
CA MET A 57 2.10 -8.07 -15.26
C MET A 57 1.75 -8.88 -14.02
N LYS A 58 1.53 -10.18 -14.20
CA LYS A 58 1.11 -11.12 -13.13
C LYS A 58 2.01 -11.07 -11.89
N ASN A 59 3.31 -10.86 -12.08
CA ASN A 59 4.30 -10.87 -10.99
C ASN A 59 4.82 -9.47 -10.62
N ALA A 60 4.16 -8.40 -11.09
CA ALA A 60 4.61 -7.03 -10.83
C ALA A 60 4.66 -6.74 -9.32
N ASP A 61 3.53 -6.95 -8.61
CA ASP A 61 3.41 -6.70 -7.17
C ASP A 61 4.45 -7.47 -6.36
N SER A 62 4.67 -8.75 -6.71
CA SER A 62 5.65 -9.61 -6.02
C SER A 62 7.09 -9.17 -6.27
N THR A 63 7.39 -8.65 -7.46
CA THR A 63 8.71 -8.11 -7.80
C THR A 63 8.94 -6.79 -7.07
N PHE A 64 7.92 -5.94 -7.05
CA PHE A 64 7.93 -4.66 -6.35
C PHE A 64 8.13 -4.84 -4.85
N GLN A 65 7.30 -5.68 -4.21
CA GLN A 65 7.40 -5.98 -2.78
C GLN A 65 8.80 -6.49 -2.41
N ARG A 66 9.41 -7.36 -3.23
CA ARG A 66 10.76 -7.85 -2.98
C ARG A 66 11.81 -6.74 -3.05
N SER A 67 11.64 -5.77 -3.93
CA SER A 67 12.50 -4.58 -3.99
C SER A 67 12.37 -3.75 -2.71
N MET A 68 11.13 -3.49 -2.28
CA MET A 68 10.84 -2.77 -1.05
C MET A 68 11.36 -3.49 0.20
N ASP A 69 11.19 -4.81 0.29
CA ASP A 69 11.66 -5.64 1.41
C ASP A 69 13.18 -5.59 1.58
N LYS A 70 13.91 -5.40 0.47
CA LYS A 70 15.37 -5.22 0.46
C LYS A 70 15.75 -3.80 0.86
N ALA A 71 15.15 -2.79 0.22
CA ALA A 71 15.43 -1.38 0.48
C ALA A 71 15.11 -1.00 1.94
N LEU A 72 14.05 -1.56 2.51
CA LEU A 72 13.60 -1.29 3.87
C LEU A 72 14.09 -2.32 4.90
N ALA A 73 14.94 -3.27 4.51
CA ALA A 73 15.46 -4.29 5.42
C ALA A 73 16.11 -3.72 6.70
N PRO A 74 16.88 -2.61 6.64
CA PRO A 74 17.46 -1.98 7.84
C PRO A 74 16.43 -1.33 8.76
N HIS A 75 15.23 -1.03 8.26
CA HIS A 75 14.21 -0.23 8.94
C HIS A 75 13.04 -1.07 9.47
N ARG A 76 13.21 -2.39 9.57
CA ARG A 76 12.13 -3.33 9.91
C ARG A 76 11.57 -3.15 11.33
N GLU A 77 12.15 -2.34 12.19
CA GLU A 77 11.56 -2.10 13.51
C GLU A 77 10.43 -1.06 13.46
N TYR A 78 10.56 -0.06 12.58
CA TYR A 78 9.71 1.13 12.53
C TYR A 78 9.16 1.45 11.13
N CYS A 79 9.40 0.59 10.14
CA CYS A 79 8.92 0.77 8.78
C CYS A 79 8.40 -0.54 8.18
N ARG A 80 7.28 -0.43 7.46
CA ARG A 80 6.62 -1.52 6.75
C ARG A 80 6.14 -1.04 5.39
N SER A 81 6.25 -1.91 4.39
CA SER A 81 5.66 -1.69 3.07
C SER A 81 4.64 -2.79 2.75
N TYR A 82 3.60 -2.41 2.03
CA TYR A 82 2.67 -3.32 1.38
C TYR A 82 2.45 -2.83 -0.05
N ILE A 83 3.05 -3.52 -1.00
CA ILE A 83 3.16 -3.10 -2.40
C ILE A 83 3.67 -1.66 -2.43
N ASP A 84 2.88 -0.69 -2.89
CA ASP A 84 3.28 0.71 -3.07
C ASP A 84 3.11 1.56 -1.80
N ASP A 85 2.37 1.09 -0.80
CA ASP A 85 2.11 1.81 0.45
C ASP A 85 3.23 1.57 1.47
N VAL A 86 3.92 2.62 1.91
CA VAL A 86 4.96 2.54 2.95
C VAL A 86 4.53 3.28 4.20
N ALA A 87 4.49 2.59 5.34
CA ALA A 87 4.23 3.19 6.65
C ALA A 87 5.53 3.25 7.47
N ILE A 88 5.81 4.43 8.02
CA ILE A 88 6.82 4.68 9.05
C ILE A 88 6.06 5.01 10.32
N TYR A 89 6.41 4.39 11.45
CA TYR A 89 5.65 4.52 12.68
C TYR A 89 6.57 4.57 13.90
N SER A 90 6.22 5.39 14.90
CA SER A 90 7.09 5.65 16.06
C SER A 90 6.29 6.06 17.29
N GLN A 91 6.88 5.87 18.48
CA GLN A 91 6.25 6.22 19.76
C GLN A 91 6.52 7.66 20.19
N SER A 92 7.70 8.21 19.83
CA SER A 92 8.08 9.59 20.11
C SER A 92 8.30 10.38 18.82
N TRP A 93 8.05 11.70 18.87
CA TRP A 93 8.27 12.59 17.73
C TRP A 93 9.74 12.65 17.30
N ARG A 94 10.65 12.65 18.28
CA ARG A 94 12.09 12.71 18.03
C ARG A 94 12.57 11.50 17.23
N ASP A 95 12.17 10.30 17.64
CA ASP A 95 12.53 9.08 16.93
C ASP A 95 11.89 9.06 15.55
N HIS A 96 10.65 9.57 15.43
CA HIS A 96 9.95 9.61 14.16
C HIS A 96 10.71 10.41 13.09
N LEU A 97 11.25 11.57 13.45
CA LEU A 97 12.07 12.37 12.53
C LEU A 97 13.34 11.62 12.09
N LEU A 98 14.01 10.93 13.01
CA LEU A 98 15.19 10.11 12.70
C LEU A 98 14.85 8.93 11.78
N HIS A 99 13.71 8.29 12.02
CA HIS A 99 13.22 7.18 11.21
C HIS A 99 12.87 7.63 9.79
N ILE A 100 12.15 8.74 9.64
CA ILE A 100 11.82 9.33 8.33
C ILE A 100 13.09 9.62 7.54
N ASP A 101 14.04 10.32 8.15
CA ASP A 101 15.32 10.66 7.53
C ASP A 101 16.11 9.42 7.10
N SER A 102 16.17 8.41 7.97
CA SER A 102 16.84 7.13 7.67
C SER A 102 16.17 6.38 6.50
N VAL A 103 14.84 6.31 6.47
CA VAL A 103 14.11 5.67 5.37
C VAL A 103 14.30 6.42 4.06
N PHE A 104 14.26 7.75 4.07
CA PHE A 104 14.50 8.54 2.86
C PHE A 104 15.91 8.38 2.29
N ARG A 105 16.93 8.21 3.14
CA ARG A 105 18.29 7.89 2.67
C ARG A 105 18.30 6.55 1.93
N SER A 106 17.74 5.50 2.52
CA SER A 106 17.70 4.18 1.87
C SER A 106 16.88 4.18 0.58
N LEU A 107 15.74 4.89 0.53
CA LEU A 107 14.97 5.05 -0.71
C LEU A 107 15.78 5.77 -1.79
N ARG A 108 16.54 6.82 -1.42
CA ARG A 108 17.41 7.56 -2.35
C ARG A 108 18.53 6.67 -2.90
N GLU A 109 19.14 5.83 -2.08
CA GLU A 109 20.22 4.91 -2.50
C GLU A 109 19.75 3.92 -3.57
N VAL A 110 18.51 3.45 -3.47
CA VAL A 110 17.92 2.54 -4.48
C VAL A 110 17.23 3.27 -5.63
N GLY A 111 17.24 4.61 -5.65
CA GLY A 111 16.63 5.42 -6.68
C GLY A 111 15.10 5.46 -6.66
N LEU A 112 14.47 5.16 -5.53
CA LEU A 112 13.03 5.27 -5.35
C LEU A 112 12.61 6.69 -4.95
N THR A 113 11.54 7.16 -5.56
CA THR A 113 10.97 8.49 -5.41
C THR A 113 9.55 8.40 -4.86
N VAL A 114 9.23 9.32 -3.95
CA VAL A 114 7.90 9.46 -3.36
C VAL A 114 7.11 10.58 -4.03
N ASN A 115 5.80 10.48 -3.99
CA ASN A 115 4.88 11.53 -4.38
C ASN A 115 4.49 12.34 -3.15
N LEU A 116 5.16 13.47 -2.95
CA LEU A 116 4.99 14.30 -1.75
C LEU A 116 3.54 14.76 -1.53
N GLU A 117 2.79 15.06 -2.59
CA GLU A 117 1.40 15.52 -2.49
C GLU A 117 0.45 14.46 -1.90
N LYS A 118 0.80 13.18 -2.06
CA LYS A 118 0.02 12.04 -1.54
C LYS A 118 0.58 11.47 -0.24
N CYS A 119 1.74 11.94 0.20
CA CYS A 119 2.33 11.51 1.45
C CYS A 119 1.64 12.19 2.64
N SER A 120 1.61 11.48 3.77
CA SER A 120 1.19 12.01 5.07
C SER A 120 2.36 11.88 6.04
N PHE A 121 2.63 12.92 6.83
CA PHE A 121 3.77 12.94 7.75
C PHE A 121 3.35 13.21 9.18
N GLY A 122 3.85 12.39 10.11
CA GLY A 122 3.81 12.68 11.55
C GLY A 122 2.42 12.75 12.17
N GLN A 123 1.41 12.11 11.58
CA GLN A 123 0.04 12.19 12.05
C GLN A 123 -0.26 11.13 13.11
N ASN A 124 -1.17 11.45 14.03
CA ASN A 124 -1.60 10.52 15.08
C ASN A 124 -2.59 9.46 14.54
N GLN A 125 -3.25 9.75 13.42
CA GLN A 125 -4.10 8.86 12.67
C GLN A 125 -3.89 9.09 11.17
N VAL A 126 -3.85 8.02 10.38
CA VAL A 126 -3.64 8.08 8.92
C VAL A 126 -4.54 7.08 8.20
N LYS A 127 -4.80 7.33 6.92
CA LYS A 127 -5.37 6.34 6.01
C LYS A 127 -4.26 5.42 5.50
N PHE A 128 -4.35 4.13 5.79
CA PHE A 128 -3.38 3.11 5.38
C PHE A 128 -4.11 1.82 5.00
N LEU A 129 -3.82 1.26 3.82
CA LEU A 129 -4.45 0.04 3.27
C LEU A 129 -5.99 0.07 3.25
N GLY A 130 -6.60 1.25 3.16
CA GLY A 130 -8.06 1.42 3.18
C GLY A 130 -8.70 1.43 4.58
N HIS A 131 -7.89 1.64 5.62
CA HIS A 131 -8.32 1.79 7.00
C HIS A 131 -7.78 3.10 7.58
N ILE A 132 -8.47 3.65 8.56
CA ILE A 132 -7.93 4.69 9.44
C ILE A 132 -7.25 4.00 10.62
N VAL A 133 -5.97 4.27 10.82
CA VAL A 133 -5.14 3.65 11.87
C VAL A 133 -4.34 4.68 12.66
N GLY A 134 -4.14 4.40 13.94
CA GLY A 134 -3.26 5.18 14.83
C GLY A 134 -3.93 5.51 16.16
N SER A 135 -3.13 5.94 17.15
CA SER A 135 -3.63 6.24 18.51
C SER A 135 -4.39 5.08 19.18
N GLY A 136 -4.04 3.83 18.86
CA GLY A 136 -4.74 2.63 19.32
C GLY A 136 -6.11 2.39 18.67
N GLN A 137 -6.51 3.22 17.69
CA GLN A 137 -7.75 3.09 16.94
C GLN A 137 -7.49 2.40 15.59
N HIS A 138 -8.47 1.60 15.17
CA HIS A 138 -8.50 0.95 13.86
C HIS A 138 -9.93 0.89 13.35
N SER A 139 -10.19 1.55 12.22
CA SER A 139 -11.49 1.54 11.57
C SER A 139 -11.41 1.46 10.05
N PRO A 140 -12.40 0.86 9.37
CA PRO A 140 -12.50 0.98 7.92
C PRO A 140 -12.65 2.44 7.50
N ASP A 141 -12.07 2.76 6.34
CA ASP A 141 -12.22 4.06 5.71
C ASP A 141 -13.71 4.40 5.47
N PRO A 142 -14.22 5.51 6.04
CA PRO A 142 -15.62 5.91 5.90
C PRO A 142 -16.07 6.05 4.45
N GLU A 143 -15.18 6.49 3.54
CA GLU A 143 -15.48 6.66 2.12
C GLU A 143 -15.81 5.32 1.46
N LYS A 144 -15.04 4.28 1.76
CA LYS A 144 -15.31 2.92 1.26
C LYS A 144 -16.61 2.37 1.82
N ALA A 145 -16.84 2.60 3.11
CA ALA A 145 -18.07 2.17 3.77
C ALA A 145 -19.31 2.90 3.23
N GLU A 146 -19.17 4.13 2.76
CA GLU A 146 -20.24 4.89 2.11
C GLU A 146 -20.53 4.38 0.69
N VAL A 147 -19.51 4.02 -0.08
CA VAL A 147 -19.71 3.37 -1.39
C VAL A 147 -20.56 2.12 -1.24
N LEU A 148 -20.31 1.28 -0.23
CA LEU A 148 -21.16 0.11 0.03
C LEU A 148 -22.59 0.47 0.46
N ARG A 149 -22.77 1.51 1.26
CA ARG A 149 -24.10 1.97 1.70
C ARG A 149 -24.95 2.46 0.53
N ASN A 150 -24.32 3.06 -0.47
CA ASN A 150 -24.99 3.63 -1.64
C ASN A 150 -25.13 2.65 -2.82
N LEU A 151 -24.69 1.39 -2.67
CA LEU A 151 -24.89 0.38 -3.70
C LEU A 151 -26.38 0.03 -3.83
N SER A 152 -26.89 0.11 -5.05
CA SER A 152 -28.23 -0.35 -5.39
C SER A 152 -28.37 -1.86 -5.17
N ARG A 153 -29.59 -2.29 -4.82
CA ARG A 153 -29.91 -3.70 -4.63
C ARG A 153 -29.59 -4.47 -5.93
N PRO A 154 -28.72 -5.51 -5.88
CA PRO A 154 -28.38 -6.27 -7.08
C PRO A 154 -29.62 -6.99 -7.62
N SER A 155 -29.86 -6.83 -8.91
CA SER A 155 -30.98 -7.41 -9.65
C SER A 155 -30.58 -8.65 -10.45
N THR A 156 -29.27 -8.81 -10.72
CA THR A 156 -28.73 -9.92 -11.50
C THR A 156 -27.75 -10.77 -10.69
N LYS A 157 -27.53 -12.03 -11.12
CA LYS A 157 -26.52 -12.92 -10.51
C LYS A 157 -25.09 -12.33 -10.59
N LYS A 158 -24.78 -11.60 -11.66
CA LYS A 158 -23.47 -10.93 -11.84
C LYS A 158 -23.29 -9.79 -10.85
N GLU A 159 -24.32 -8.96 -10.68
CA GLU A 159 -24.33 -7.89 -9.67
C GLU A 159 -24.24 -8.46 -8.25
N LEU A 160 -24.96 -9.54 -7.95
CA LEU A 160 -24.89 -10.19 -6.64
C LEU A 160 -23.49 -10.73 -6.34
N ARG A 161 -22.84 -11.39 -7.30
CA ARG A 161 -21.46 -11.86 -7.14
C ARG A 161 -20.46 -10.71 -6.95
N SER A 162 -20.63 -9.63 -7.70
CA SER A 162 -19.81 -8.41 -7.56
C SER A 162 -20.02 -7.76 -6.19
N PHE A 163 -21.27 -7.63 -5.75
CA PHE A 163 -21.65 -7.11 -4.44
C PHE A 163 -21.04 -7.95 -3.32
N LEU A 164 -21.21 -9.28 -3.36
CA LEU A 164 -20.62 -10.18 -2.37
C LEU A 164 -19.10 -10.09 -2.35
N GLY A 165 -18.44 -10.03 -3.52
CA GLY A 165 -16.99 -9.84 -3.58
C GLY A 165 -16.51 -8.56 -2.88
N ARG A 166 -17.22 -7.43 -3.10
CA ARG A 166 -16.92 -6.15 -2.43
C ARG A 166 -17.23 -6.20 -0.93
N ALA A 167 -18.40 -6.74 -0.58
CA ALA A 167 -18.85 -6.85 0.80
C ALA A 167 -17.97 -7.80 1.61
N THR A 168 -17.46 -8.90 1.05
CA THR A 168 -16.58 -9.83 1.77
C THR A 168 -15.25 -9.17 2.16
N ILE A 169 -14.67 -8.34 1.29
CA ILE A 169 -13.46 -7.56 1.63
C ILE A 169 -13.73 -6.64 2.83
N GLU A 170 -14.93 -6.08 2.94
CA GLU A 170 -15.28 -5.07 3.94
C GLU A 170 -15.92 -5.64 5.23
N ILE A 171 -16.65 -6.75 5.14
CA ILE A 171 -17.24 -7.48 6.28
C ILE A 171 -16.13 -8.07 7.15
N ILE A 172 -15.00 -8.50 6.56
CA ILE A 172 -13.81 -8.91 7.32
C ILE A 172 -13.27 -7.75 8.17
N SER A 173 -13.34 -6.50 7.67
CA SER A 173 -12.97 -5.31 8.44
C SER A 173 -13.95 -5.06 9.61
N ARG A 174 -15.25 -5.22 9.37
CA ARG A 174 -16.32 -4.98 10.38
C ARG A 174 -16.43 -6.06 11.46
N ILE A 175 -16.25 -7.35 11.12
CA ILE A 175 -16.28 -8.45 12.10
C ILE A 175 -15.04 -8.39 13.01
N SER A 176 -13.89 -7.94 12.49
CA SER A 176 -12.69 -7.72 13.30
C SER A 176 -12.87 -6.64 14.37
N GLN A 177 -13.77 -5.67 14.18
CA GLN A 177 -14.07 -4.64 15.18
C GLN A 177 -14.99 -5.14 16.30
N LYS A 178 -16.02 -5.94 15.97
CA LYS A 178 -16.96 -6.45 16.99
C LYS A 178 -16.35 -7.50 17.91
N LEU A 179 -15.32 -8.22 17.46
CA LEU A 179 -14.61 -9.19 18.30
C LEU A 179 -13.52 -8.58 19.18
N PHE A 180 -13.20 -7.28 19.03
CA PHE A 180 -12.10 -6.61 19.74
C PHE A 180 -12.57 -5.60 20.81
N CYS A 181 -13.90 -5.42 20.96
CA CYS A 181 -14.52 -4.67 22.07
C CYS A 181 -15.17 -5.59 23.13
N LEU A 182 -14.77 -6.86 23.17
CA LEU A 182 -15.02 -7.82 24.25
C LEU A 182 -13.68 -8.42 24.66
#